data_AF-A0A967C632-F1
#
_entry.id   AF-A0A967C632-F1
#
_cell.length_a   1.000
_cell.length_b   1.000
_cell.length_c   1.000
_cell.angle_alpha   90.00
_cell.angle_beta   90.00
_cell.angle_gamma   90.00
#
_symmetry.space_group_name_H-M   'P 1'
#
loop_
_entity.id
_entity.type
_entity.pdbx_description
1 polymer ?
#
loop_
_entity_poly.entity_id
_entity_poly.type
_entity_poly.pdbx_seq_one_letter_code
_entity_poly.pdbx_strand_id
1 'polypeptide(L)' 'MTLFLLVFWPLVLIAAVFYVWLHARILRKAGYSRLWSLVMILPPANIVMIWVFAFADWPALNRQKEISDIFD' A
#
# COMPACT_ATOMS: atom_id res chain seq x y z
N MET A 1 -14.13 18.83 26.83
CA MET A 1 -14.68 17.52 26.40
C MET A 1 -15.12 17.55 24.94
N THR A 2 -15.99 18.47 24.52
CA THR A 2 -16.49 18.58 23.13
C THR A 2 -15.42 19.02 22.10
N LEU A 3 -14.56 19.98 22.45
CA LEU A 3 -13.45 20.45 21.61
C LEU A 3 -12.45 19.33 21.27
N PHE A 4 -12.19 18.43 22.21
CA PHE A 4 -11.30 17.28 21.99
C PHE A 4 -11.89 16.33 20.93
N LEU A 5 -13.18 16.01 21.05
CA LEU A 5 -13.87 15.13 20.10
C LEU A 5 -13.94 15.74 18.69
N LEU A 6 -14.15 17.06 18.59
CA LEU A 6 -14.24 17.76 17.31
C LEU A 6 -12.93 17.80 16.52
N VAL A 7 -11.77 17.70 17.17
CA VAL A 7 -10.46 17.70 16.49
C VAL A 7 -9.90 16.29 16.36
N PHE A 8 -10.08 15.45 17.37
CA PHE A 8 -9.52 14.11 17.42
C PHE A 8 -10.13 13.19 16.34
N TRP A 9 -11.45 13.21 16.16
CA TRP A 9 -12.13 12.37 15.17
C TRP A 9 -11.77 12.68 13.71
N PRO A 10 -11.81 13.95 13.24
CA PRO A 10 -11.38 14.23 11.88
C PRO A 10 -9.88 13.98 11.68
N LEU A 11 -9.04 14.18 12.69
CA LEU A 11 -7.61 13.84 12.61
C LEU A 11 -7.40 12.34 12.39
N VAL A 12 -8.11 11.49 13.15
CA VAL A 12 -8.08 10.03 12.99
C VAL A 12 -8.57 9.62 11.60
N LEU A 13 -9.64 10.25 11.10
CA LEU A 13 -10.16 9.98 9.77
C LEU A 13 -9.14 10.32 8.66
N ILE A 14 -8.52 11.50 8.75
CA ILE A 14 -7.48 11.94 7.81
C ILE A 14 -6.29 10.98 7.85
N ALA A 15 -5.83 10.59 9.04
CA ALA A 15 -4.74 9.63 9.19
C ALA A 15 -5.07 8.27 8.57
N ALA A 16 -6.29 7.76 8.76
CA ALA A 16 -6.75 6.51 8.15
C ALA A 16 -6.79 6.60 6.61
N VAL A 17 -7.32 7.69 6.05
CA VAL A 17 -7.34 7.91 4.60
C VAL A 17 -5.92 8.01 4.04
N PHE A 18 -5.04 8.73 4.72
CA PHE A 18 -3.64 8.85 4.31
C PHE A 18 -2.93 7.49 4.34
N TYR A 19 -3.17 6.68 5.37
CA TYR A 19 -2.62 5.33 5.50
C TYR A 19 -3.06 4.42 4.33
N VAL A 20 -4.36 4.41 4.01
CA VAL A 20 -4.89 3.63 2.87
C VAL A 20 -4.32 4.13 1.55
N TRP A 21 -4.21 5.45 1.36
CA TRP A 21 -3.65 6.05 0.16
C TRP A 21 -2.18 5.69 -0.04
N LEU A 22 -1.39 5.73 1.04
CA LEU A 22 0.03 5.38 1.03
C LEU A 22 0.20 3.92 0.60
N HIS A 23 -0.56 3.01 1.21
CA HIS A 23 -0.57 1.59 0.83
C HIS A 23 -0.93 1.39 -0.63
N ALA A 24 -2.04 1.99 -1.09
CA ALA A 24 -2.45 1.92 -2.49
C ALA A 24 -1.35 2.41 -3.46
N ARG A 25 -0.53 3.39 -3.05
CA ARG A 25 0.61 3.89 -3.84
C ARG A 25 1.77 2.90 -3.88
N ILE A 26 2.09 2.26 -2.76
CA ILE A 26 3.16 1.25 -2.66
C ILE A 26 2.79 0.02 -3.52
N LEU A 27 1.56 -0.48 -3.41
CA LEU A 27 1.06 -1.59 -4.24
C LEU A 27 1.22 -1.35 -5.74
N ARG A 28 0.85 -0.14 -6.20
CA ARG A 28 0.99 0.23 -7.62
C ARG A 28 2.45 0.21 -8.07
N LYS A 29 3.37 0.65 -7.22
CA LYS A 29 4.81 0.64 -7.54
C LYS A 29 5.38 -0.78 -7.58
N ALA A 30 4.92 -1.66 -6.71
CA ALA A 30 5.35 -3.05 -6.71
C ALA A 30 4.78 -3.84 -7.90
N GLY A 31 3.73 -3.34 -8.56
CA GLY A 31 3.11 -4.00 -9.71
C GLY A 31 1.95 -4.93 -9.34
N TYR A 32 1.46 -4.85 -8.09
CA TYR A 32 0.30 -5.62 -7.64
C TYR A 32 -1.03 -4.99 -8.10
N SER A 33 -2.03 -5.83 -8.34
CA SER A 33 -3.38 -5.41 -8.75
C SER A 33 -4.04 -4.49 -7.72
N ARG A 34 -4.80 -3.50 -8.20
CA ARG A 34 -5.50 -2.49 -7.40
C ARG A 34 -6.47 -3.10 -6.37
N LEU A 35 -6.92 -4.35 -6.58
CA LEU A 35 -7.77 -5.12 -5.66
C LEU A 35 -7.09 -5.48 -4.33
N TRP A 36 -5.76 -5.62 -4.30
CA TRP A 36 -5.05 -5.93 -3.05
C TRP A 36 -5.12 -4.79 -2.03
N SER A 37 -5.37 -3.55 -2.48
CA SER A 37 -5.59 -2.40 -1.60
C SER A 37 -6.87 -2.55 -0.75
N LEU A 38 -7.86 -3.32 -1.21
CA LEU A 38 -9.10 -3.56 -0.46
C LEU A 38 -8.86 -4.59 0.66
N VAL A 39 -7.98 -5.57 0.40
CA VAL A 39 -7.59 -6.58 1.40
C VAL A 39 -6.80 -5.93 2.54
N MET A 40 -6.04 -4.86 2.29
CA MET A 40 -5.33 -4.10 3.34
C MET A 40 -6.21 -3.35 4.33
N ILE A 41 -7.53 -3.27 4.10
CA ILE A 41 -8.46 -2.79 5.13
C ILE A 41 -8.48 -3.75 6.33
N LEU A 42 -8.20 -5.03 6.11
CA LEU A 42 -8.12 -6.03 7.18
C LEU A 42 -6.76 -5.91 7.91
N PRO A 43 -6.74 -5.72 9.24
CA PRO A 43 -5.51 -5.67 10.03
C PRO A 43 -4.57 -6.88 9.82
N PRO A 44 -5.06 -8.13 9.74
CA PRO A 44 -4.22 -9.28 9.44
C PRO A 44 -3.51 -9.18 8.09
N ALA A 45 -4.17 -8.61 7.09
CA ALA A 45 -3.61 -8.48 5.76
C ALA A 45 -2.46 -7.48 5.69
N ASN A 46 -2.47 -6.42 6.51
CA ASN A 46 -1.33 -5.51 6.64
C ASN A 46 -0.08 -6.24 7.12
N ILE A 47 -0.23 -7.11 8.12
CA ILE A 47 0.88 -7.92 8.64
C ILE A 47 1.39 -8.83 7.54
N VAL A 48 0.52 -9.60 6.89
CA VAL A 48 0.91 -10.49 5.78
C VAL A 48 1.60 -9.72 4.65
N MET A 49 1.14 -8.50 4.34
CA MET A 49 1.75 -7.66 3.31
C MET A 49 3.17 -7.23 3.61
N ILE A 50 3.50 -6.95 4.88
CA ILE A 50 4.89 -6.64 5.26
C ILE A 50 5.79 -7.84 4.94
N TRP A 51 5.32 -9.06 5.22
CA TRP A 51 6.06 -10.29 4.89
C TRP A 51 6.15 -10.51 3.38
N VAL A 52 5.05 -10.34 2.65
CA VAL A 52 5.05 -10.45 1.19
C VAL A 52 5.99 -9.41 0.57
N PHE A 53 5.96 -8.14 0.99
CA PHE A 53 6.87 -7.13 0.46
C PHE A 53 8.35 -7.42 0.76
N ALA A 54 8.64 -8.07 1.88
CA ALA A 54 10.00 -8.43 2.27
C ALA A 54 10.54 -9.65 1.49
N PHE A 55 9.69 -10.64 1.18
CA PHE A 55 10.13 -11.92 0.63
C PHE A 55 9.71 -12.18 -0.83
N ALA A 56 8.70 -11.48 -1.35
CA ALA A 56 8.24 -11.68 -2.72
C ALA A 56 9.02 -10.77 -3.68
N ASP A 57 9.34 -11.31 -4.86
CA ASP A 57 9.90 -10.53 -5.96
C ASP A 57 8.87 -9.53 -6.49
N TRP A 58 9.33 -8.32 -6.77
CA TRP A 58 8.45 -7.23 -7.17
C TRP A 58 8.19 -7.33 -8.68
N PRO A 59 6.95 -7.62 -9.14
CA PRO A 59 6.68 -7.85 -10.56
C PRO A 59 6.99 -6.63 -11.45
N ALA A 60 6.95 -5.41 -10.90
CA ALA A 60 7.37 -4.21 -11.61
C ALA A 60 8.87 -4.20 -11.98
N LEU A 61 9.72 -4.81 -11.14
CA LEU A 61 11.17 -4.87 -11.38
C LEU A 61 11.50 -5.85 -12.50
N ASN A 62 10.83 -7.01 -12.54
CA ASN A 62 10.99 -7.99 -13.62
C ASN A 62 10.62 -7.41 -14.99
N ARG A 63 9.54 -6.64 -15.07
CA ARG A 63 9.13 -6.00 -16.33
C ARG A 63 10.17 -4.99 -16.83
N GLN A 64 10.83 -4.25 -15.93
CA GLN A 64 11.88 -3.31 -16.34
C GLN A 64 13.12 -4.02 -16.87
N LYS A 65 13.51 -5.14 -16.24
CA LYS A 65 14.66 -5.94 -16.67
C LYS A 65 14.44 -6.56 -18.05
N GLU A 66 13.26 -7.12 -18.30
CA GLU A 66 12.91 -7.68 -19.61
C GLU A 66 12.95 -6.62 -20.73
N ILE A 67 12.53 -5.39 -20.42
CA ILE A 67 12.58 -4.28 -21.37
C ILE A 67 14.03 -3.86 -21.66
N SER A 68 14.91 -3.79 -20.65
CA SER A 68 16.33 -3.44 -20.90
C SER A 68 17.05 -4.47 -21.76
N ASP A 69 16.79 -5.76 -21.50
CA ASP A 69 17.42 -6.87 -22.24
C ASP A 69 17.04 -6.89 -23.74
N ILE A 70 15.97 -6.19 -24.15
CA ILE A 70 15.58 -6.03 -25.57
C ILE A 70 16.43 -4.96 -26.28
N PHE A 71 16.96 -3.98 -25.53
CA PHE A 71 17.70 -2.85 -26.08
C PHE A 71 19.22 -2.99 -25.96
N ASP A 72 19.69 -4.00 -25.22
CA ASP A 72 21.08 -4.45 -25.16
C ASP A 72 21.41 -5.43 -26.31
#